data_AF-A0A1G1VP16-F1
#
_entry.id   AF-A0A1G1VP16-F1
#
_cell.length_a   1.000
_cell.length_b   1.000
_cell.length_c   1.000
_cell.angle_alpha   90.00
_cell.angle_beta   90.00
_cell.angle_gamma   90.00
#
_symmetry.space_group_name_H-M   'P 1'
#
loop_
_entity.id
_entity.type
_entity.pdbx_description
1 polymer ?
#
loop_
_entity_poly.entity_id
_entity_poly.type
_entity_poly.pdbx_seq_one_letter_code
_entity_poly.pdbx_strand_id
1 'polypeptide(L)'
;MRRVVLVLLWWMVVAGMVIMVDPEVIRDIPLPGSYGLFWLTFGLATWFSAALIWGNYRRATLTTIVVVGFLILRLIKLGYWLNGVLLLGLAVVIDSVFTKRV
;
A
#
# COMPACT_ATOMS: atom_id res chain seq x y z
N MET A 1 -1.88 -12.88 -18.18
CA MET A 1 -2.52 -11.72 -18.85
C MET A 1 -3.58 -11.02 -17.99
N ARG A 2 -4.64 -11.70 -17.54
CA ARG A 2 -5.74 -11.08 -16.75
C ARG A 2 -5.31 -10.28 -15.50
N ARG A 3 -4.37 -10.79 -14.70
CA ARG A 3 -3.88 -10.11 -13.48
C ARG A 3 -3.09 -8.83 -13.77
N VAL A 4 -2.33 -8.81 -14.88
CA VAL A 4 -1.55 -7.63 -15.31
C VAL A 4 -2.49 -6.50 -15.70
N VAL A 5 -3.58 -6.82 -16.41
CA VAL A 5 -4.61 -5.82 -16.78
C VAL A 5 -5.21 -5.18 -15.52
N LEU A 6 -5.52 -5.96 -14.48
CA LEU A 6 -6.03 -5.41 -13.21
C LEU A 6 -5.02 -4.48 -12.53
N VAL A 7 -3.73 -4.84 -12.50
CA VAL A 7 -2.66 -3.99 -11.97
C VAL A 7 -2.61 -2.66 -12.74
N LEU A 8 -2.59 -2.71 -14.08
CA LEU A 8 -2.56 -1.53 -14.92
C LEU A 8 -3.80 -0.65 -14.73
N LEU A 9 -4.99 -1.25 -14.64
CA LEU A 9 -6.24 -0.53 -14.36
C LEU A 9 -6.17 0.24 -13.04
N TRP A 10 -5.69 -0.40 -11.96
CA TRP A 10 -5.55 0.28 -10.66
C TRP A 10 -4.51 1.39 -10.68
N TRP A 11 -3.39 1.21 -11.36
CA TRP A 11 -2.42 2.29 -11.54
C TRP A 11 -2.96 3.44 -12.39
N MET A 12 -3.81 3.17 -13.38
CA MET A 12 -4.52 4.23 -14.12
C MET A 12 -5.49 4.99 -13.23
N VAL A 13 -6.20 4.32 -12.31
CA VAL A 13 -7.06 5.01 -11.33
C VAL A 13 -6.23 5.91 -10.43
N VAL A 14 -5.10 5.43 -9.91
CA VAL A 14 -4.19 6.25 -9.08
C VAL A 14 -3.64 7.43 -9.87
N ALA A 15 -3.17 7.22 -11.11
CA ALA A 15 -2.68 8.30 -11.96
C ALA A 15 -3.78 9.32 -12.28
N GLY A 16 -5.00 8.85 -12.57
CA GLY A 16 -6.16 9.70 -12.76
C GLY A 16 -6.47 10.55 -11.53
N MET A 17 -6.43 9.97 -10.33
CA MET A 17 -6.59 10.73 -9.08
C MET A 17 -5.51 11.80 -8.91
N VAL A 18 -4.24 11.47 -9.18
CA VAL A 18 -3.13 12.42 -8.99
C VAL A 18 -3.16 13.57 -10.00
N ILE A 19 -3.59 13.31 -11.23
CA ILE A 19 -3.53 14.29 -12.33
C ILE A 19 -4.83 15.10 -12.44
N MET A 20 -5.98 14.47 -12.23
CA MET A 20 -7.28 15.05 -12.56
C MET A 20 -8.12 15.47 -11.34
N VAL A 21 -7.78 15.01 -10.13
CA VAL A 21 -8.58 15.29 -8.93
C VAL A 21 -7.84 16.29 -8.07
N ASP A 22 -8.50 17.41 -7.76
CA ASP A 22 -7.98 18.37 -6.80
C ASP A 22 -7.87 17.69 -5.41
N PRO A 23 -6.69 17.69 -4.77
CA PRO A 23 -6.50 17.09 -3.45
C PRO A 23 -7.48 17.59 -2.40
N GLU A 24 -7.94 18.84 -2.49
CA GLU A 24 -8.88 19.43 -1.53
C GLU A 24 -10.24 18.71 -1.56
N VAL A 25 -10.67 18.22 -2.71
CA VAL A 25 -11.95 17.51 -2.88
C VAL A 25 -11.98 16.17 -2.14
N ILE A 26 -10.82 15.51 -2.02
CA ILE A 26 -10.71 14.17 -1.42
C ILE A 26 -10.08 14.20 -0.02
N ARG A 27 -9.68 15.37 0.47
CA ARG A 27 -8.98 15.57 1.74
C ARG A 27 -9.74 14.97 2.92
N ASP A 28 -11.05 15.13 2.93
CA ASP A 28 -11.89 14.80 4.08
C ASP A 28 -12.68 13.48 3.92
N ILE A 29 -12.36 12.68 2.89
CA ILE A 29 -13.07 11.43 2.60
C ILE A 29 -12.18 10.22 2.95
N PRO A 30 -12.60 9.31 3.86
CA PRO A 30 -13.83 9.33 4.66
C PRO A 30 -13.68 10.10 5.98
N LEU A 31 -12.46 10.51 6.35
CA LEU A 31 -12.15 11.24 7.58
C LEU A 31 -11.48 12.59 7.25
N PRO A 32 -11.74 13.65 8.04
CA PRO A 32 -11.13 14.96 7.83
C PRO A 32 -9.60 14.92 7.77
N GLY A 33 -9.01 15.53 6.74
CA GLY A 33 -7.57 15.62 6.53
C GLY A 33 -6.85 14.30 6.23
N SER A 34 -7.57 13.19 6.07
CA SER A 34 -6.98 11.86 5.92
C SER A 34 -6.52 11.54 4.51
N TYR A 35 -7.11 12.16 3.48
CA TYR A 35 -6.95 11.75 2.08
C TYR A 35 -7.23 10.25 1.89
N GLY A 36 -8.15 9.67 2.67
CA GLY A 36 -8.35 8.23 2.77
C GLY A 36 -8.70 7.58 1.44
N LEU A 37 -9.42 8.27 0.55
CA LEU A 37 -9.71 7.76 -0.79
C LEU A 37 -8.45 7.55 -1.64
N PHE A 38 -7.47 8.45 -1.53
CA PHE A 38 -6.17 8.28 -2.18
C PHE A 38 -5.40 7.09 -1.59
N TRP A 39 -5.32 6.98 -0.26
CA TRP A 39 -4.63 5.85 0.39
C TRP A 39 -5.25 4.50 0.07
N LEU A 40 -6.58 4.46 -0.06
CA LEU A 40 -7.30 3.25 -0.42
C LEU A 40 -6.99 2.81 -1.85
N THR A 41 -7.07 3.73 -2.82
CA THR A 41 -6.78 3.41 -4.23
C THR A 41 -5.29 3.07 -4.44
N PHE A 42 -4.39 3.84 -3.83
CA PHE A 42 -2.95 3.57 -3.84
C PHE A 42 -2.60 2.24 -3.17
N GLY A 43 -3.24 1.94 -2.02
CA GLY A 43 -3.07 0.67 -1.32
C GLY A 43 -3.52 -0.52 -2.15
N LEU A 44 -4.66 -0.42 -2.85
CA LEU A 44 -5.14 -1.46 -3.76
C LEU A 44 -4.20 -1.65 -4.94
N ALA A 45 -3.73 -0.57 -5.58
CA ALA A 45 -2.76 -0.66 -6.68
C ALA A 45 -1.45 -1.34 -6.24
N THR A 46 -0.96 -0.99 -5.05
CA THR A 46 0.22 -1.60 -4.44
C THR A 46 -0.01 -3.08 -4.12
N TRP A 47 -1.18 -3.43 -3.59
CA TRP A 47 -1.54 -4.81 -3.25
C TRP A 47 -1.64 -5.71 -4.47
N PHE A 48 -2.32 -5.25 -5.53
CA PHE A 48 -2.38 -6.02 -6.78
C PHE A 48 -1.00 -6.20 -7.41
N SER A 49 -0.14 -5.17 -7.33
CA SER A 49 1.24 -5.25 -7.82
C SER A 49 2.04 -6.28 -7.01
N ALA A 50 1.97 -6.23 -5.69
CA ALA A 50 2.65 -7.16 -4.81
C ALA A 50 2.12 -8.61 -4.96
N ALA A 51 0.80 -8.78 -5.16
CA ALA A 51 0.19 -10.08 -5.42
C ALA A 51 0.65 -10.69 -6.74
N LEU A 52 0.89 -9.84 -7.75
CA LEU A 52 1.47 -10.27 -9.01
C LEU A 52 2.93 -10.69 -8.85
N ILE A 53 3.74 -9.90 -8.13
CA ILE A 53 5.18 -10.16 -7.93
C ILE A 53 5.42 -11.42 -7.08
N TRP A 54 4.73 -11.54 -5.95
CA TRP A 54 4.94 -12.65 -5.01
C TRP A 54 4.17 -13.91 -5.35
N GLY A 55 3.15 -13.83 -6.21
CA GLY A 55 2.22 -14.93 -6.47
C GLY A 55 1.41 -15.38 -5.26
N ASN A 56 1.44 -14.62 -4.16
CA ASN A 56 0.86 -14.98 -2.87
C ASN A 56 0.17 -13.78 -2.22
N TYR A 57 -1.12 -13.89 -1.94
CA TYR A 57 -1.93 -12.83 -1.35
C TYR A 57 -1.50 -12.44 0.07
N ARG A 58 -0.99 -13.37 0.88
CA ARG A 58 -0.49 -13.08 2.24
C ARG A 58 0.73 -12.17 2.19
N ARG A 59 1.72 -12.54 1.36
CA ARG A 59 2.93 -11.73 1.16
C ARG A 59 2.63 -10.38 0.51
N ALA A 60 1.63 -10.34 -0.37
CA ALA A 60 1.13 -9.09 -0.94
C ALA A 60 0.54 -8.16 0.12
N THR A 61 -0.30 -8.69 1.02
CA THR A 61 -0.86 -7.92 2.15
C THR A 61 0.24 -7.38 3.05
N LEU A 62 1.22 -8.21 3.44
CA LEU A 62 2.36 -7.75 4.24
C LEU A 62 3.17 -6.66 3.55
N THR A 63 3.48 -6.85 2.26
CA THR A 63 4.22 -5.85 1.46
C THR A 63 3.46 -4.54 1.39
N THR A 64 2.15 -4.60 1.17
CA THR A 64 1.28 -3.41 1.09
C THR A 64 1.25 -2.66 2.42
N ILE A 65 1.08 -3.38 3.54
CA ILE A 65 1.09 -2.78 4.89
C ILE A 65 2.42 -2.08 5.14
N VAL A 66 3.55 -2.71 4.79
CA VAL A 66 4.86 -2.09 4.97
C VAL A 66 5.01 -0.84 4.12
N VAL A 67 4.70 -0.91 2.82
CA VAL A 67 4.89 0.21 1.88
C VAL A 67 3.95 1.36 2.22
N VAL A 68 2.65 1.10 2.30
CA VAL A 68 1.63 2.12 2.59
C VAL A 68 1.81 2.66 4.00
N GLY A 69 2.04 1.78 4.98
CA GLY A 69 2.26 2.17 6.37
C GLY A 69 3.50 3.06 6.52
N PHE A 70 4.62 2.71 5.87
CA PHE A 70 5.82 3.54 5.90
C PHE A 70 5.60 4.92 5.26
N LEU A 71 4.88 4.99 4.13
CA LEU A 71 4.55 6.26 3.49
C LEU A 71 3.65 7.14 4.37
N ILE A 72 2.65 6.54 5.04
CA ILE A 72 1.81 7.25 6.01
C ILE A 72 2.65 7.76 7.19
N LEU A 73 3.54 6.92 7.74
CA LEU A 73 4.49 7.36 8.79
C LEU A 73 5.33 8.55 8.32
N ARG A 74 5.80 8.53 7.06
CA ARG A 74 6.57 9.63 6.49
C ARG A 74 5.77 10.93 6.42
N LEU A 75 4.47 10.85 6.12
CA LEU A 75 3.60 12.04 6.07
C LEU A 75 3.36 12.65 7.45
N ILE A 76 3.20 11.82 8.48
CA ILE A 76 3.08 12.30 9.86
C ILE A 76 4.45 12.59 10.51
N LYS A 77 5.52 12.69 9.72
CA LYS A 77 6.90 12.99 10.15
C LYS A 77 7.53 11.96 11.10
N LEU A 78 7.00 10.73 11.12
CA LEU A 78 7.55 9.57 11.85
C LEU A 78 8.26 8.56 10.93
N GLY A 79 8.34 8.80 9.62
CA GLY A 79 8.92 7.88 8.63
C GLY A 79 10.45 7.91 8.59
N TYR A 80 11.12 7.73 9.73
CA TYR A 80 12.58 7.59 9.79
C TYR A 80 13.04 6.24 9.20
N TRP A 81 14.28 6.19 8.69
CA TRP A 81 14.87 4.95 8.17
C TRP A 81 14.80 3.79 9.16
N LEU A 82 15.01 4.06 10.45
CA LEU A 82 14.89 3.07 11.51
C LEU A 82 13.48 2.44 11.53
N ASN A 83 12.43 3.24 11.41
CA ASN A 83 11.05 2.75 11.40
C ASN A 83 10.75 1.92 10.14
N GLY A 84 11.35 2.28 8.99
CA GLY A 84 11.29 1.46 7.78
C GLY A 84 11.93 0.09 7.97
N VAL A 85 13.14 0.05 8.56
CA VAL A 85 13.83 -1.21 8.87
C VAL A 85 13.05 -2.05 9.88
N LEU A 86 12.47 -1.44 10.92
CA LEU A 86 11.64 -2.13 11.89
C LEU A 86 10.37 -2.73 11.26
N LEU A 87 9.69 -1.98 10.38
CA LEU A 87 8.52 -2.49 9.65
C LEU A 87 8.86 -3.68 8.75
N LEU A 88 10.00 -3.62 8.05
CA LEU A 88 10.49 -4.73 7.23
C LEU A 88 10.83 -5.95 8.11
N GLY A 89 11.55 -5.75 9.20
CA GLY A 89 11.87 -6.81 10.16
C GLY A 89 10.63 -7.48 10.73
N LEU A 90 9.62 -6.68 11.11
CA LEU A 90 8.33 -7.17 11.58
C LEU A 90 7.61 -8.00 10.51
N ALA A 91 7.57 -7.54 9.26
CA ALA A 91 6.94 -8.27 8.17
C ALA A 91 7.63 -9.62 7.89
N VAL A 92 8.97 -9.66 7.96
CA VAL A 92 9.76 -10.90 7.81
C VAL A 92 9.47 -11.88 8.95
N VAL A 93 9.46 -11.40 10.19
CA VAL A 93 9.12 -12.24 11.36
C VAL A 93 7.72 -12.81 11.21
N ILE A 94 6.73 -11.99 10.88
CA ILE A 94 5.34 -12.42 10.64
C ILE A 94 5.30 -13.49 9.54
N ASP A 95 5.90 -13.24 8.37
CA ASP A 95 5.89 -14.24 7.27
C ASP A 95 6.58 -15.55 7.70
N SER A 96 7.65 -15.48 8.48
CA SER A 96 8.37 -16.66 8.96
C SER A 96 7.54 -17.53 9.91
N VAL A 97 6.79 -16.90 10.83
CA VAL A 97 5.91 -17.62 11.78
C VAL A 97 4.79 -18.33 11.05
N PHE A 98 4.17 -17.67 10.06
CA PHE A 98 3.09 -18.27 9.28
C PHE A 98 3.56 -19.25 8.19
N THR A 99 4.83 -19.19 7.80
CA THR A 99 5.40 -20.19 6.87
C THR A 99 5.78 -21.47 7.60
N LYS A 100 6.27 -21.40 8.85
CA LYS A 100 6.65 -22.58 9.65
C LYS A 100 5.47 -23.39 10.22
N ARG A 101 4.24 -22.84 10.19
CA ARG A 101 3.02 -23.50 10.71
C ARG A 101 2.26 -24.33 9.66
N VAL A 102 2.80 -24.45 8.44
CA VAL A 102 2.29 -25.31 7.35
C VAL A 102 3.29 -26.42 7.13
#